data_AF-A0A521GT58-F1
#
_entry.id   AF-A0A521GT58-F1
#
_cell.length_a   1.000
_cell.length_b   1.000
_cell.length_c   1.000
_cell.angle_alpha   90.00
_cell.angle_beta   90.00
_cell.angle_gamma   90.00
#
_symmetry.space_group_name_H-M   'P 1'
#
loop_
_entity.id
_entity.type
_entity.pdbx_description
1 polymer ?
#
loop_
_entity_poly.entity_id
_entity_poly.type
_entity_poly.pdbx_seq_one_letter_code
_entity_poly.pdbx_strand_id
1 'polypeptide(L)'
;MLPILLALLPRPGAVQEAPAVPQPQTRLEYHHSALVDLWCLVRARVAGGGEAPALEGLAEAVAAARELEQSVGLPPAWGLLEGNLVACADAAALVKAFEALPEKLERPPAPARPLRAPALKLAQALQSVEGAFQEQLWPQRRQALEAALASLQAGLGAHAAQCFADVTAAFGMRDPGTPIPVYLVTEEPPPGAHTIRTRGGTASFVSIHKVEGSLLAEMVLHEAIHALDSATGDQDTVLVDLRGRLEQAGVLPNSPVMRDLPHILMFAQAADTIRRVLDPAHRPYAEVSGVYERIGPRSQAVVDAWGAHREGKINRDEALDRIVAQAGAGGG
;
A
#
# COMPACT_ATOMS: atom_id res chain seq x y z
N MET A 1 41.17 -67.93 26.18
CA MET A 1 40.27 -67.41 25.13
C MET A 1 38.93 -67.11 25.80
N LEU A 2 38.62 -65.84 26.03
CA LEU A 2 37.32 -65.39 26.57
C LEU A 2 36.39 -65.04 25.40
N PRO A 3 35.11 -65.44 25.41
CA PRO A 3 34.16 -64.99 24.40
C PRO A 3 33.70 -63.56 24.71
N ILE A 4 33.81 -62.69 23.71
CA ILE A 4 33.27 -61.33 23.74
C ILE A 4 31.76 -61.44 23.50
N LEU A 5 30.97 -61.15 24.53
CA LEU A 5 29.53 -60.94 24.42
C LEU A 5 29.29 -59.55 23.80
N LEU A 6 28.96 -59.50 22.52
CA LEU A 6 28.46 -58.29 21.86
C LEU A 6 27.01 -58.07 22.31
N ALA A 7 26.78 -57.11 23.21
CA ALA A 7 25.45 -56.69 23.59
C ALA A 7 24.82 -55.88 22.44
N LEU A 8 23.72 -56.38 21.88
CA LEU A 8 22.84 -55.67 20.96
C LEU A 8 22.15 -54.53 21.72
N LEU A 9 22.66 -53.30 21.59
CA LEU A 9 21.96 -52.11 22.07
C LEU A 9 20.73 -51.84 21.19
N PRO A 10 19.56 -51.56 21.78
CA PRO A 10 18.36 -51.21 21.03
C PRO A 10 18.60 -49.91 20.23
N ARG A 11 18.18 -49.90 18.95
CA ARG A 11 18.16 -48.68 18.14
C ARG A 11 17.30 -47.64 18.87
N PRO A 12 17.77 -46.40 19.08
CA PRO A 12 16.91 -45.33 19.57
C PRO A 12 15.72 -45.21 18.60
N GLY A 13 14.52 -45.35 19.14
CA GLY A 13 13.29 -45.17 18.37
C GLY A 13 13.29 -43.79 17.73
N ALA A 14 12.83 -43.69 16.49
CA ALA A 14 12.66 -42.42 15.82
C ALA A 14 11.85 -41.50 16.73
N VAL A 15 12.47 -40.40 17.18
CA VAL A 15 11.76 -39.36 17.92
C VAL A 15 10.73 -38.81 16.95
N GLN A 16 9.46 -39.10 17.21
CA GLN A 16 8.36 -38.53 16.45
C GLN A 16 8.40 -37.02 16.71
N GLU A 17 8.88 -36.26 15.72
CA GLU A 17 8.86 -34.80 15.81
C GLU A 17 7.42 -34.36 16.06
N ALA A 18 7.23 -33.56 17.12
CA ALA A 18 5.94 -32.98 17.41
C ALA A 18 5.46 -32.20 16.19
N PRO A 19 4.16 -32.25 15.84
CA PRO A 19 3.63 -31.49 14.72
C PRO A 19 3.97 -30.00 14.90
N ALA A 20 4.61 -29.42 13.90
CA ALA A 20 5.01 -28.01 13.93
C ALA A 20 3.76 -27.12 14.11
N VAL A 21 3.83 -26.19 15.07
CA VAL A 21 2.79 -25.17 15.25
C VAL A 21 2.71 -24.35 13.95
N PRO A 22 1.54 -24.19 13.32
CA PRO A 22 1.40 -23.37 12.12
C PRO A 22 1.93 -21.97 12.40
N GLN A 23 2.88 -21.51 11.57
CA GLN A 23 3.38 -20.14 11.66
C GLN A 23 2.27 -19.17 11.23
N PRO A 24 2.08 -18.03 11.91
CA PRO A 24 1.17 -16.98 11.46
C PRO A 24 1.53 -16.56 10.04
N GLN A 25 0.54 -16.44 9.16
CA GLN A 25 0.71 -15.99 7.78
C GLN A 25 0.14 -14.58 7.61
N THR A 26 0.81 -13.74 6.82
CA THR A 26 0.25 -12.45 6.44
C THR A 26 -1.06 -12.65 5.68
N ARG A 27 -2.03 -11.78 5.98
CA ARG A 27 -3.37 -11.80 5.41
C ARG A 27 -3.86 -10.38 5.16
N LEU A 28 -4.76 -10.23 4.20
CA LEU A 28 -5.48 -8.98 3.95
C LEU A 28 -6.68 -8.91 4.91
N GLU A 29 -6.85 -7.79 5.60
CA GLU A 29 -8.05 -7.48 6.38
C GLU A 29 -8.77 -6.32 5.72
N TYR A 30 -9.90 -6.62 5.07
CA TYR A 30 -10.67 -5.61 4.35
C TYR A 30 -11.61 -4.86 5.30
N HIS A 31 -11.63 -3.54 5.15
CA HIS A 31 -12.49 -2.63 5.89
C HIS A 31 -13.20 -1.67 4.94
N HIS A 32 -14.36 -1.17 5.35
CA HIS A 32 -14.99 0.00 4.77
C HIS A 32 -15.78 0.73 5.87
N SER A 33 -15.73 2.06 5.89
CA SER A 33 -16.50 2.87 6.83
C SER A 33 -16.99 4.16 6.18
N ALA A 34 -18.13 4.67 6.65
CA ALA A 34 -18.69 5.90 6.12
C ALA A 34 -17.74 7.09 6.32
N LEU A 35 -17.08 7.17 7.48
CA LEU A 35 -16.12 8.23 7.78
C LEU A 35 -14.91 8.21 6.83
N VAL A 36 -14.32 7.04 6.60
CA VAL A 36 -13.16 6.92 5.71
C VAL A 36 -13.56 7.24 4.27
N ASP A 37 -14.72 6.76 3.82
CA ASP A 37 -15.22 7.06 2.47
C ASP A 37 -15.54 8.55 2.28
N LEU A 38 -16.12 9.21 3.30
CA LEU A 38 -16.36 10.66 3.31
C LEU A 38 -15.03 11.45 3.28
N TRP A 39 -14.04 11.04 4.08
CA TRP A 39 -12.71 11.64 4.08
C TRP A 39 -12.07 11.59 2.68
N CYS A 40 -12.08 10.41 2.06
CA CYS A 40 -11.51 10.17 0.74
C CYS A 40 -12.28 10.93 -0.37
N LEU A 41 -13.62 11.01 -0.28
CA LEU A 41 -14.44 11.87 -1.14
C LEU A 41 -14.01 13.34 -1.06
N VAL A 42 -13.87 13.88 0.15
CA VAL A 42 -13.44 15.27 0.35
C VAL A 42 -12.06 15.50 -0.26
N ARG A 43 -11.10 14.61 0.02
CA ARG A 43 -9.75 14.70 -0.56
C ARG A 43 -9.77 14.61 -2.08
N ALA A 44 -10.58 13.72 -2.66
CA ALA A 44 -10.69 13.59 -4.11
C ALA A 44 -11.17 14.90 -4.76
N ARG A 45 -12.10 15.63 -4.12
CA ARG A 45 -12.56 16.96 -4.58
C ARG A 45 -11.51 18.06 -4.38
N VAL A 46 -10.64 17.95 -3.39
CA VAL A 46 -9.47 18.84 -3.25
C VAL A 46 -8.51 18.66 -4.42
N ALA A 47 -8.24 17.41 -4.82
CA ALA A 47 -7.34 17.05 -5.90
C ALA A 47 -7.89 17.31 -7.33
N GLY A 48 -9.03 18.00 -7.46
CA GLY A 48 -9.66 18.27 -8.75
C GLY A 48 -10.43 17.08 -9.34
N GLY A 49 -10.80 16.10 -8.50
CA GLY A 49 -11.80 15.09 -8.86
C GLY A 49 -13.12 15.74 -9.26
N GLY A 50 -13.98 14.98 -9.96
CA GLY A 50 -15.18 15.45 -10.66
C GLY A 50 -16.20 16.26 -9.83
N GLU A 51 -17.39 16.49 -10.39
CA GLU A 51 -18.39 17.33 -9.73
C GLU A 51 -18.70 16.86 -8.29
N ALA A 52 -18.75 17.81 -7.36
CA ALA A 52 -19.11 17.53 -5.98
C ALA A 52 -20.60 17.12 -5.94
N PRO A 53 -20.96 16.01 -5.27
CA PRO A 53 -22.36 15.71 -5.06
C PRO A 53 -23.02 16.87 -4.29
N ALA A 54 -24.29 17.14 -4.59
CA ALA A 54 -25.08 18.15 -3.89
C ALA A 54 -25.40 17.67 -2.47
N LEU A 55 -24.43 17.83 -1.57
CA LEU A 55 -24.50 17.44 -0.18
C LEU A 55 -24.25 18.66 0.71
N GLU A 56 -25.19 18.95 1.60
CA GLU A 56 -25.09 20.09 2.52
C GLU A 56 -23.80 20.00 3.37
N GLY A 57 -23.06 21.11 3.45
CA GLY A 57 -21.80 21.21 4.20
C GLY A 57 -20.56 20.66 3.48
N LEU A 58 -20.71 19.95 2.35
CA LEU A 58 -19.56 19.32 1.68
C LEU A 58 -18.57 20.36 1.13
N ALA A 59 -19.06 21.49 0.64
CA ALA A 59 -18.22 22.56 0.13
C ALA A 59 -17.31 23.14 1.23
N GLU A 60 -17.84 23.28 2.44
CA GLU A 60 -17.13 23.72 3.64
C GLU A 60 -16.06 22.70 4.07
N ALA A 61 -16.37 21.41 4.04
CA ALA A 61 -15.39 20.35 4.31
C ALA A 61 -14.25 20.35 3.28
N VAL A 62 -14.56 20.51 1.99
CA VAL A 62 -13.55 20.64 0.92
C VAL A 62 -12.71 21.90 1.09
N ALA A 63 -13.32 23.02 1.46
CA ALA A 63 -12.59 24.26 1.74
C ALA A 63 -11.65 24.11 2.95
N ALA A 64 -12.11 23.48 4.04
CA ALA A 64 -11.29 23.19 5.22
C ALA A 64 -10.12 22.25 4.89
N ALA A 65 -10.35 21.23 4.05
CA ALA A 65 -9.29 20.36 3.58
C ALA A 65 -8.23 21.10 2.74
N ARG A 66 -8.63 21.99 1.83
CA ARG A 66 -7.71 22.85 1.05
C ARG A 66 -6.87 23.76 1.95
N GLU A 67 -7.48 24.38 2.96
CA GLU A 67 -6.76 25.23 3.92
C GLU A 67 -5.74 24.43 4.72
N LEU A 68 -6.12 23.23 5.17
CA LEU A 68 -5.20 22.29 5.80
C LEU A 68 -4.04 21.96 4.86
N GLU A 69 -4.30 21.63 3.58
CA GLU A 69 -3.26 21.33 2.60
C GLU A 69 -2.21 22.44 2.48
N GLN A 70 -2.70 23.67 2.35
CA GLN A 70 -1.88 24.88 2.23
C GLN A 70 -1.07 25.14 3.50
N SER A 71 -1.66 24.88 4.68
CA SER A 71 -1.03 25.12 5.98
C SER A 71 0.14 24.16 6.23
N VAL A 72 -0.05 22.86 5.97
CA VAL A 72 0.92 21.82 6.35
C VAL A 72 1.94 21.48 5.26
N GLY A 73 1.73 21.90 4.01
CA GLY A 73 2.67 21.62 2.92
C GLY A 73 2.71 20.15 2.54
N LEU A 74 1.59 19.66 2.04
CA LEU A 74 1.40 18.30 1.57
C LEU A 74 2.19 17.99 0.29
N PRO A 75 2.46 16.71 -0.03
CA PRO A 75 1.75 15.46 0.38
C PRO A 75 1.96 14.86 1.79
N PRO A 76 3.14 14.94 2.45
CA PRO A 76 3.47 13.97 3.49
C PRO A 76 2.71 14.11 4.83
N ALA A 77 1.91 15.15 5.06
CA ALA A 77 1.17 15.29 6.32
C ALA A 77 -0.13 14.47 6.35
N TRP A 78 -0.66 14.01 5.20
CA TRP A 78 -1.87 13.19 5.16
C TRP A 78 -1.73 11.89 5.94
N GLY A 79 -0.62 11.19 5.79
CA GLY A 79 -0.40 9.92 6.48
C GLY A 79 -0.44 10.01 8.02
N LEU A 80 -0.03 11.15 8.60
CA LEU A 80 -0.14 11.39 10.05
C LEU A 80 -1.61 11.48 10.49
N LEU A 81 -2.44 12.18 9.70
CA LEU A 81 -3.85 12.38 10.00
C LEU A 81 -4.64 11.09 9.77
N GLU A 82 -4.36 10.41 8.67
CA GLU A 82 -5.02 9.15 8.29
C GLU A 82 -4.68 8.01 9.27
N GLY A 83 -3.50 8.05 9.89
CA GLY A 83 -3.16 7.12 10.96
C GLY A 83 -4.06 7.25 12.20
N ASN A 84 -4.69 8.41 12.42
CA ASN A 84 -5.73 8.59 13.45
C ASN A 84 -7.13 8.25 12.91
N LEU A 85 -7.39 8.55 11.64
CA LEU A 85 -8.66 8.26 10.96
C LEU A 85 -9.05 6.78 11.07
N VAL A 86 -8.12 5.87 10.80
CA VAL A 86 -8.37 4.41 10.79
C VAL A 86 -8.86 3.84 12.13
N ALA A 87 -8.62 4.56 13.24
CA ALA A 87 -9.06 4.18 14.59
C ALA A 87 -10.40 4.82 15.00
N CYS A 88 -10.97 5.68 14.16
CA CYS A 88 -12.19 6.43 14.47
C CYS A 88 -13.42 5.74 13.86
N ALA A 89 -14.47 5.57 14.67
CA ALA A 89 -15.74 5.02 14.20
C ALA A 89 -16.59 6.04 13.43
N ASP A 90 -16.49 7.32 13.81
CA ASP A 90 -17.28 8.43 13.30
C ASP A 90 -16.49 9.77 13.38
N ALA A 91 -17.05 10.82 12.79
CA ALA A 91 -16.40 12.13 12.75
C ALA A 91 -16.25 12.78 14.14
N ALA A 92 -17.13 12.45 15.10
CA ALA A 92 -17.02 12.93 16.47
C ALA A 92 -15.77 12.35 17.19
N ALA A 93 -15.49 11.06 16.97
CA ALA A 93 -14.25 10.43 17.41
C ALA A 93 -13.03 11.05 16.73
N LEU A 94 -13.13 11.39 15.44
CA LEU A 94 -12.06 12.07 14.71
C LEU A 94 -11.74 13.46 15.28
N VAL A 95 -12.76 14.25 15.64
CA VAL A 95 -12.57 15.55 16.32
C VAL A 95 -11.75 15.34 17.60
N LYS A 96 -12.14 14.40 18.46
CA LYS A 96 -11.39 14.08 19.70
C LYS A 96 -9.95 13.63 19.42
N ALA A 97 -9.75 12.82 18.39
CA ALA A 97 -8.41 12.40 17.99
C ALA A 97 -7.54 13.59 17.54
N PHE A 98 -8.14 14.52 16.80
CA PHE A 98 -7.45 15.71 16.31
C PHE A 98 -7.20 16.76 17.40
N GLU A 99 -7.99 16.81 18.47
CA GLU A 99 -7.72 17.63 19.66
C GLU A 99 -6.38 17.25 20.32
N ALA A 100 -5.98 15.98 20.20
CA ALA A 100 -4.74 15.44 20.76
C ALA A 100 -3.50 15.60 19.85
N LEU A 101 -3.64 16.17 18.64
CA LEU A 101 -2.50 16.40 17.74
C LEU A 101 -1.53 17.46 18.32
N PRO A 102 -0.25 17.51 17.91
CA PRO A 102 0.61 18.64 18.25
C PRO A 102 0.14 19.93 17.55
N GLU A 103 0.36 21.08 18.18
CA GLU A 103 0.00 22.39 17.60
C GLU A 103 0.62 22.60 16.21
N LYS A 104 1.87 22.16 16.07
CA LYS A 104 2.66 22.30 14.86
C LYS A 104 3.24 20.96 14.42
N LEU A 105 3.37 20.79 13.12
CA LEU A 105 4.13 19.71 12.51
C LEU A 105 5.58 20.17 12.35
N GLU A 106 6.50 19.50 13.03
CA GLU A 106 7.93 19.74 12.94
C GLU A 106 8.56 18.74 11.99
N ARG A 107 9.26 19.25 10.96
CA ARG A 107 9.98 18.44 9.98
C ARG A 107 11.29 19.13 9.60
N PRO A 108 12.35 19.00 10.41
CA PRO A 108 13.65 19.53 10.05
C PRO A 108 14.08 19.04 8.65
N PRO A 109 14.67 19.89 7.80
CA PRO A 109 15.06 21.28 8.06
C PRO A 109 13.94 22.33 7.81
N ALA A 110 12.73 21.92 7.44
CA ALA A 110 11.63 22.84 7.16
C ALA A 110 11.09 23.50 8.45
N PRO A 111 10.61 24.76 8.36
CA PRO A 111 10.00 25.44 9.49
C PRO A 111 8.75 24.70 9.97
N ALA A 112 8.49 24.77 11.28
CA ALA A 112 7.30 24.20 11.89
C ALA A 112 6.03 24.83 11.30
N ARG A 113 5.07 24.00 10.90
CA ARG A 113 3.82 24.44 10.27
C ARG A 113 2.62 24.18 11.17
N PRO A 114 1.58 25.04 11.20
CA PRO A 114 0.37 24.77 11.97
C PRO A 114 -0.27 23.44 11.57
N LEU A 115 -0.66 22.61 12.54
CA LEU A 115 -1.28 21.31 12.30
C LEU A 115 -2.63 21.17 13.00
N ARG A 116 -2.67 21.31 14.34
CA ARG A 116 -3.86 20.99 15.13
C ARG A 116 -5.08 21.81 14.71
N ALA A 117 -4.95 23.14 14.67
CA ALA A 117 -6.06 24.03 14.36
C ALA A 117 -6.71 23.76 12.97
N PRO A 118 -5.96 23.71 11.85
CA PRO A 118 -6.57 23.39 10.56
C PRO A 118 -7.08 21.94 10.47
N ALA A 119 -6.44 20.98 11.16
CA ALA A 119 -6.94 19.61 11.21
C ALA A 119 -8.29 19.55 11.95
N LEU A 120 -8.41 20.19 13.10
CA LEU A 120 -9.66 20.30 13.86
C LEU A 120 -10.77 20.94 13.04
N LYS A 121 -10.46 22.02 12.31
CA LYS A 121 -11.42 22.66 11.40
C LYS A 121 -11.96 21.68 10.37
N LEU A 122 -11.09 20.85 9.77
CA LEU A 122 -11.52 19.79 8.86
C LEU A 122 -12.38 18.73 9.56
N ALA A 123 -11.96 18.21 10.72
CA ALA A 123 -12.74 17.19 11.43
C ALA A 123 -14.14 17.70 11.84
N GLN A 124 -14.26 18.94 12.26
CA GLN A 124 -15.54 19.58 12.57
C GLN A 124 -16.42 19.74 11.33
N ALA A 125 -15.83 20.12 10.18
CA ALA A 125 -16.56 20.21 8.92
C ALA A 125 -17.02 18.82 8.43
N LEU A 126 -16.21 17.78 8.62
CA LEU A 126 -16.62 16.40 8.33
C LEU A 126 -17.78 15.98 9.26
N GLN A 127 -17.71 16.33 10.54
CA GLN A 127 -18.78 16.05 11.50
C GLN A 127 -20.12 16.70 11.12
N SER A 128 -20.10 17.93 10.59
CA SER A 128 -21.34 18.58 10.14
C SER A 128 -21.96 17.93 8.89
N VAL A 129 -21.16 17.23 8.08
CA VAL A 129 -21.60 16.59 6.81
C VAL A 129 -21.96 15.13 7.01
N GLU A 130 -21.40 14.46 8.03
CA GLU A 130 -21.50 13.01 8.23
C GLU A 130 -22.94 12.50 8.22
N GLY A 131 -23.87 13.19 8.88
CA GLY A 131 -25.27 12.78 8.92
C GLY A 131 -25.92 12.74 7.53
N ALA A 132 -25.79 13.82 6.76
CA ALA A 132 -26.31 13.90 5.39
C ALA A 132 -25.61 12.87 4.47
N PHE A 133 -24.30 12.68 4.63
CA PHE A 133 -23.55 11.67 3.87
C PHE A 133 -24.07 10.26 4.13
N GLN A 134 -24.25 9.90 5.41
CA GLN A 134 -24.75 8.59 5.84
C GLN A 134 -26.15 8.30 5.33
N GLU A 135 -27.02 9.32 5.26
CA GLU A 135 -28.39 9.16 4.78
C GLU A 135 -28.47 9.10 3.24
N GLN A 136 -27.78 10.01 2.55
CA GLN A 136 -28.03 10.25 1.12
C GLN A 136 -27.09 9.50 0.19
N LEU A 137 -25.82 9.30 0.58
CA LEU A 137 -24.79 8.75 -0.31
C LEU A 137 -24.27 7.40 0.16
N TRP A 138 -24.10 7.21 1.47
CA TRP A 138 -23.49 6.01 2.03
C TRP A 138 -24.18 4.69 1.66
N PRO A 139 -25.52 4.57 1.61
CA PRO A 139 -26.16 3.29 1.31
C PRO A 139 -25.75 2.73 -0.06
N GLN A 140 -25.73 3.59 -1.09
CA GLN A 140 -25.31 3.19 -2.44
C GLN A 140 -23.80 2.91 -2.51
N ARG A 141 -22.98 3.76 -1.88
CA ARG A 141 -21.52 3.60 -1.84
C ARG A 141 -21.12 2.31 -1.13
N ARG A 142 -21.74 2.03 0.01
CA ARG A 142 -21.57 0.79 0.77
C ARG A 142 -21.94 -0.43 -0.06
N GLN A 143 -23.06 -0.41 -0.78
CA GLN A 143 -23.43 -1.52 -1.66
C GLN A 143 -22.36 -1.79 -2.73
N ALA A 144 -21.79 -0.75 -3.33
CA ALA A 144 -20.70 -0.90 -4.30
C ALA A 144 -19.42 -1.47 -3.65
N LEU A 145 -19.08 -1.02 -2.44
CA LEU A 145 -17.94 -1.53 -1.67
C LEU A 145 -18.12 -3.01 -1.28
N GLU A 146 -19.31 -3.40 -0.82
CA GLU A 146 -19.62 -4.79 -0.48
C GLU A 146 -19.56 -5.70 -1.73
N ALA A 147 -20.02 -5.22 -2.88
CA ALA A 147 -19.89 -5.96 -4.14
C ALA A 147 -18.43 -6.12 -4.59
N ALA A 148 -17.63 -5.04 -4.51
CA ALA A 148 -16.20 -5.09 -4.82
C ALA A 148 -15.44 -6.00 -3.87
N LEU A 149 -15.76 -5.97 -2.57
CA LEU A 149 -15.21 -6.87 -1.56
C LEU A 149 -15.53 -8.33 -1.87
N ALA A 150 -16.77 -8.65 -2.21
CA ALA A 150 -17.15 -10.01 -2.59
C ALA A 150 -16.35 -10.50 -3.81
N SER A 151 -16.17 -9.65 -4.82
CA SER A 151 -15.33 -9.96 -5.98
C SER A 151 -13.85 -10.16 -5.61
N LEU A 152 -13.30 -9.31 -4.75
CA LEU A 152 -11.92 -9.43 -4.26
C LEU A 152 -11.71 -10.72 -3.47
N GLN A 153 -12.67 -11.09 -2.61
CA GLN A 153 -12.61 -12.33 -1.83
C GLN A 153 -12.67 -13.57 -2.73
N ALA A 154 -13.52 -13.56 -3.75
CA ALA A 154 -13.63 -14.66 -4.71
C ALA A 154 -12.35 -14.81 -5.56
N GLY A 155 -11.70 -13.70 -5.92
CA GLY A 155 -10.45 -13.68 -6.66
C GLY A 155 -9.21 -13.75 -5.77
N LEU A 156 -8.72 -12.57 -5.37
CA LEU A 156 -7.51 -12.41 -4.58
C LEU A 156 -7.58 -13.13 -3.23
N GLY A 157 -8.71 -13.08 -2.52
CA GLY A 157 -8.86 -13.70 -1.20
C GLY A 157 -8.61 -15.21 -1.23
N ALA A 158 -9.15 -15.90 -2.23
CA ALA A 158 -8.93 -17.35 -2.43
C ALA A 158 -7.46 -17.71 -2.75
N HIS A 159 -6.68 -16.76 -3.25
CA HIS A 159 -5.30 -16.96 -3.69
C HIS A 159 -4.27 -16.14 -2.89
N ALA A 160 -4.69 -15.47 -1.81
CA ALA A 160 -3.88 -14.46 -1.13
C ALA A 160 -2.56 -15.05 -0.61
N ALA A 161 -2.60 -16.24 0.00
CA ALA A 161 -1.40 -16.92 0.48
C ALA A 161 -0.39 -17.23 -0.64
N GLN A 162 -0.87 -17.63 -1.83
CA GLN A 162 -0.02 -17.89 -2.98
C GLN A 162 0.57 -16.59 -3.55
N CYS A 163 -0.23 -15.52 -3.62
CA CYS A 163 0.27 -14.20 -4.02
C CYS A 163 1.36 -13.68 -3.06
N PHE A 164 1.14 -13.79 -1.75
CA PHE A 164 2.14 -13.38 -0.76
C PHE A 164 3.39 -14.24 -0.80
N ALA A 165 3.27 -15.56 -0.98
CA ALA A 165 4.42 -16.43 -1.16
C ALA A 165 5.23 -16.06 -2.41
N ASP A 166 4.58 -15.75 -3.53
CA ASP A 166 5.26 -15.32 -4.76
C ASP A 166 5.98 -13.97 -4.57
N VAL A 167 5.29 -12.96 -4.02
CA VAL A 167 5.85 -11.63 -3.76
C VAL A 167 7.04 -11.70 -2.80
N THR A 168 6.89 -12.40 -1.68
CA THR A 168 7.95 -12.49 -0.67
C THR A 168 9.17 -13.24 -1.20
N ALA A 169 8.97 -14.33 -1.94
CA ALA A 169 10.05 -15.03 -2.62
C ALA A 169 10.73 -14.15 -3.67
N ALA A 170 9.97 -13.41 -4.48
CA ALA A 170 10.50 -12.55 -5.53
C ALA A 170 11.39 -11.43 -4.98
N PHE A 171 10.98 -10.81 -3.88
CA PHE A 171 11.71 -9.71 -3.26
C PHE A 171 12.68 -10.10 -2.15
N GLY A 172 12.78 -11.39 -1.82
CA GLY A 172 13.57 -11.85 -0.68
C GLY A 172 13.05 -11.30 0.66
N MET A 173 11.75 -11.00 0.74
CA MET A 173 11.10 -10.53 1.96
C MET A 173 10.76 -11.72 2.86
N ARG A 174 10.77 -11.50 4.17
CA ARG A 174 10.18 -12.45 5.12
C ARG A 174 8.67 -12.18 5.20
N ASP A 175 7.88 -13.23 5.36
CA ASP A 175 6.47 -13.08 5.74
C ASP A 175 6.40 -12.60 7.20
N PRO A 176 5.89 -11.38 7.49
CA PRO A 176 5.80 -10.88 8.85
C PRO A 176 4.71 -11.58 9.67
N GLY A 177 3.82 -12.36 9.06
CA GLY A 177 2.73 -13.04 9.76
C GLY A 177 1.67 -12.09 10.31
N THR A 178 1.66 -10.83 9.87
CA THR A 178 0.79 -9.77 10.37
C THR A 178 -0.35 -9.47 9.41
N PRO A 179 -1.52 -9.04 9.92
CA PRO A 179 -2.58 -8.51 9.08
C PRO A 179 -2.15 -7.23 8.36
N ILE A 180 -2.63 -7.05 7.14
CA ILE A 180 -2.53 -5.81 6.38
C ILE A 180 -3.94 -5.22 6.26
N PRO A 181 -4.28 -4.16 7.03
CA PRO A 181 -5.56 -3.47 6.90
C PRO A 181 -5.68 -2.78 5.54
N VAL A 182 -6.73 -3.10 4.79
CA VAL A 182 -7.07 -2.50 3.49
C VAL A 182 -8.46 -1.87 3.58
N TYR A 183 -8.49 -0.54 3.59
CA TYR A 183 -9.71 0.26 3.53
C TYR A 183 -10.13 0.44 2.08
N LEU A 184 -11.21 -0.24 1.69
CA LEU A 184 -11.85 -0.01 0.40
C LEU A 184 -12.66 1.28 0.47
N VAL A 185 -12.44 2.15 -0.50
CA VAL A 185 -13.16 3.42 -0.66
C VAL A 185 -13.71 3.53 -2.06
N THR A 186 -14.75 4.32 -2.24
CA THR A 186 -15.41 4.50 -3.54
C THR A 186 -14.65 5.43 -4.45
N GLU A 187 -13.92 6.40 -3.89
CA GLU A 187 -13.10 7.37 -4.61
C GLU A 187 -11.88 7.69 -3.74
N GLU A 188 -10.73 7.93 -4.36
CA GLU A 188 -9.50 8.40 -3.72
C GLU A 188 -8.82 9.39 -4.68
N PRO A 189 -8.12 10.45 -4.21
CA PRO A 189 -7.25 11.25 -5.05
C PRO A 189 -6.30 10.40 -5.90
N PRO A 190 -5.85 10.89 -7.07
CA PRO A 190 -4.78 10.24 -7.81
C PRO A 190 -3.57 9.94 -6.90
N PRO A 191 -3.04 8.71 -6.91
CA PRO A 191 -3.19 7.69 -7.95
C PRO A 191 -4.35 6.68 -7.75
N GLY A 192 -5.23 6.88 -6.77
CA GLY A 192 -6.38 6.01 -6.50
C GLY A 192 -6.13 4.96 -5.42
N ALA A 193 -4.90 4.85 -4.91
CA ALA A 193 -4.55 4.04 -3.75
C ALA A 193 -3.28 4.59 -3.08
N HIS A 194 -3.12 4.32 -1.80
CA HIS A 194 -1.88 4.59 -1.06
C HIS A 194 -1.82 3.81 0.25
N THR A 195 -0.60 3.62 0.75
CA THR A 195 -0.33 2.99 2.04
C THR A 195 0.33 3.99 2.99
N ILE A 196 -0.18 4.04 4.22
CA ILE A 196 0.34 4.89 5.29
C ILE A 196 0.97 4.04 6.40
N ARG A 197 1.85 4.67 7.18
CA ARG A 197 2.31 4.13 8.46
C ARG A 197 1.39 4.61 9.57
N THR A 198 1.02 3.70 10.47
CA THR A 198 0.20 3.95 11.66
C THR A 198 1.02 3.59 12.91
N ARG A 199 0.48 3.85 14.11
CA ARG A 199 1.12 3.39 15.36
C ARG A 199 1.20 1.86 15.48
N GLY A 200 0.31 1.14 14.79
CA GLY A 200 0.18 -0.32 14.87
C GLY A 200 0.73 -1.08 13.66
N GLY A 201 1.34 -0.40 12.69
CA GLY A 201 1.83 -1.01 11.44
C GLY A 201 1.55 -0.11 10.25
N THR A 202 0.90 -0.64 9.23
CA THR A 202 0.47 0.10 8.04
C THR A 202 -1.04 0.01 7.85
N ALA A 203 -1.59 0.89 7.03
CA ALA A 203 -2.95 0.78 6.51
C ALA A 203 -2.96 1.23 5.05
N SER A 204 -3.66 0.49 4.20
CA SER A 204 -3.77 0.77 2.77
C SER A 204 -5.16 1.28 2.45
N PHE A 205 -5.28 2.31 1.63
CA PHE A 205 -6.53 2.83 1.11
C PHE A 205 -6.57 2.52 -0.39
N VAL A 206 -7.67 1.92 -0.87
CA VAL A 206 -7.80 1.51 -2.27
C VAL A 206 -9.16 1.91 -2.79
N SER A 207 -9.17 2.76 -3.82
CA SER A 207 -10.38 3.15 -4.53
C SER A 207 -10.90 2.04 -5.44
N ILE A 208 -12.20 1.77 -5.39
CA ILE A 208 -12.90 0.91 -6.34
C ILE A 208 -13.36 1.67 -7.60
N HIS A 209 -13.11 2.99 -7.68
CA HIS A 209 -13.53 3.80 -8.83
C HIS A 209 -12.79 3.38 -10.10
N LYS A 210 -13.53 2.96 -11.13
CA LYS A 210 -13.01 2.61 -12.47
C LYS A 210 -11.98 1.48 -12.47
N VAL A 211 -11.93 0.68 -11.41
CA VAL A 211 -11.02 -0.46 -11.29
C VAL A 211 -11.80 -1.64 -10.72
N GLU A 212 -11.81 -2.75 -11.46
CA GLU A 212 -12.56 -3.96 -11.11
C GLU A 212 -11.76 -5.23 -11.43
N GLY A 213 -12.24 -6.38 -10.97
CA GLY A 213 -11.66 -7.68 -11.30
C GLY A 213 -10.17 -7.79 -10.93
N SER A 214 -9.36 -8.29 -11.87
CA SER A 214 -7.92 -8.51 -11.66
C SER A 214 -7.11 -7.21 -11.51
N LEU A 215 -7.60 -6.08 -12.02
CA LEU A 215 -6.96 -4.77 -11.80
C LEU A 215 -7.11 -4.30 -10.36
N LEU A 216 -8.29 -4.49 -9.75
CA LEU A 216 -8.50 -4.12 -8.34
C LEU A 216 -7.68 -5.04 -7.43
N ALA A 217 -7.58 -6.32 -7.78
CA ALA A 217 -6.70 -7.26 -7.09
C ALA A 217 -5.23 -6.85 -7.16
N GLU A 218 -4.75 -6.40 -8.33
CA GLU A 218 -3.38 -5.88 -8.50
C GLU A 218 -3.14 -4.64 -7.62
N MET A 219 -4.06 -3.67 -7.61
CA MET A 219 -3.93 -2.48 -6.77
C MET A 219 -3.85 -2.83 -5.28
N VAL A 220 -4.71 -3.73 -4.80
CA VAL A 220 -4.66 -4.20 -3.41
C VAL A 220 -3.32 -4.89 -3.13
N LEU A 221 -2.84 -5.75 -4.04
CA LEU A 221 -1.56 -6.44 -3.87
C LEU A 221 -0.37 -5.47 -3.89
N HIS A 222 -0.41 -4.44 -4.75
CA HIS A 222 0.59 -3.39 -4.81
C HIS A 222 0.70 -2.62 -3.48
N GLU A 223 -0.42 -2.21 -2.90
CA GLU A 223 -0.42 -1.57 -1.58
C GLU A 223 0.04 -2.53 -0.47
N ALA A 224 -0.31 -3.81 -0.57
CA ALA A 224 0.23 -4.82 0.32
C ALA A 224 1.76 -4.99 0.21
N ILE A 225 2.35 -4.80 -0.96
CA ILE A 225 3.82 -4.77 -1.11
C ILE A 225 4.43 -3.59 -0.35
N HIS A 226 3.80 -2.40 -0.39
CA HIS A 226 4.23 -1.27 0.45
C HIS A 226 4.15 -1.60 1.94
N ALA A 227 3.10 -2.27 2.38
CA ALA A 227 2.95 -2.72 3.77
C ALA A 227 4.04 -3.74 4.16
N LEU A 228 4.32 -4.72 3.31
CA LEU A 228 5.37 -5.71 3.51
C LEU A 228 6.76 -5.06 3.60
N ASP A 229 7.13 -4.22 2.63
CA ASP A 229 8.40 -3.48 2.62
C ASP A 229 8.58 -2.68 3.91
N SER A 230 7.51 -2.02 4.39
CA SER A 230 7.56 -1.29 5.66
C SER A 230 7.66 -2.20 6.89
N ALA A 231 7.14 -3.42 6.86
CA ALA A 231 7.12 -4.35 7.99
C ALA A 231 8.41 -5.17 8.12
N THR A 232 9.04 -5.52 7.00
CA THR A 232 10.25 -6.37 7.00
C THR A 232 11.50 -5.64 7.52
N GLY A 233 11.48 -4.30 7.46
CA GLY A 233 12.64 -3.47 7.80
C GLY A 233 13.75 -3.58 6.75
N ASP A 234 14.62 -2.58 6.71
CA ASP A 234 15.58 -2.30 5.63
C ASP A 234 16.75 -3.32 5.48
N GLN A 235 16.54 -4.62 5.64
CA GLN A 235 17.65 -5.59 5.53
C GLN A 235 17.35 -6.73 4.54
N ASP A 236 18.29 -6.87 3.60
CA ASP A 236 18.45 -7.94 2.60
C ASP A 236 17.30 -8.18 1.61
N THR A 237 16.44 -7.17 1.37
CA THR A 237 15.41 -7.24 0.32
C THR A 237 15.90 -6.67 -1.02
N VAL A 238 15.27 -7.08 -2.11
CA VAL A 238 15.51 -6.55 -3.47
C VAL A 238 15.32 -5.03 -3.53
N LEU A 239 14.33 -4.49 -2.81
CA LEU A 239 14.05 -3.06 -2.82
C LEU A 239 15.12 -2.26 -2.07
N VAL A 240 15.65 -2.80 -0.98
CA VAL A 240 16.78 -2.21 -0.25
C VAL A 240 18.05 -2.25 -1.10
N ASP A 241 18.36 -3.39 -1.74
CA ASP A 241 19.50 -3.51 -2.65
C ASP A 241 19.40 -2.51 -3.80
N LEU A 242 18.23 -2.41 -4.45
CA LEU A 242 17.99 -1.43 -5.51
C LEU A 242 18.25 0.01 -5.04
N ARG A 243 17.68 0.42 -3.89
CA ARG A 243 17.91 1.76 -3.33
C ARG A 243 19.41 1.99 -3.06
N GLY A 244 20.10 1.02 -2.46
CA GLY A 244 21.54 1.09 -2.19
C GLY A 244 22.38 1.23 -3.47
N ARG A 245 22.06 0.50 -4.53
CA ARG A 245 22.75 0.63 -5.83
C ARG A 245 22.48 1.99 -6.49
N LEU A 246 21.27 2.53 -6.35
CA LEU A 246 20.93 3.88 -6.83
C LEU A 246 21.74 4.95 -6.10
N GLU A 247 21.88 4.84 -4.78
CA GLU A 247 22.72 5.75 -3.99
C GLU A 247 24.20 5.66 -4.41
N GLN A 248 24.73 4.44 -4.61
CA GLN A 248 26.09 4.22 -5.12
C GLN A 248 26.29 4.80 -6.52
N ALA A 249 25.24 4.83 -7.34
CA ALA A 249 25.22 5.48 -8.65
C ALA A 249 25.03 7.01 -8.59
N GLY A 250 25.00 7.61 -7.38
CA GLY A 250 24.91 9.05 -7.17
C GLY A 250 23.47 9.61 -7.19
N VAL A 251 22.45 8.76 -7.16
CA VAL A 251 21.05 9.21 -7.04
C VAL A 251 20.81 9.72 -5.62
N LEU A 252 20.41 10.98 -5.50
CA LEU A 252 20.12 11.59 -4.19
C LEU A 252 18.87 10.93 -3.54
N PRO A 253 18.84 10.77 -2.21
CA PRO A 253 17.71 10.14 -1.50
C PRO A 253 16.35 10.81 -1.76
N ASN A 254 16.33 12.11 -2.05
CA ASN A 254 15.13 12.89 -2.34
C ASN A 254 14.84 13.05 -3.85
N SER A 255 15.63 12.42 -4.72
CA SER A 255 15.41 12.44 -6.17
C SER A 255 14.14 11.67 -6.53
N PRO A 256 13.32 12.14 -7.49
CA PRO A 256 12.21 11.36 -8.03
C PRO A 256 12.64 9.95 -8.49
N VAL A 257 13.86 9.79 -9.02
CA VAL A 257 14.40 8.49 -9.45
C VAL A 257 14.50 7.49 -8.29
N MET A 258 14.90 7.95 -7.10
CA MET A 258 15.01 7.12 -5.90
C MET A 258 13.65 6.56 -5.46
N ARG A 259 12.57 7.31 -5.74
CA ARG A 259 11.19 6.89 -5.48
C ARG A 259 10.65 6.03 -6.62
N ASP A 260 10.79 6.50 -7.85
CA ASP A 260 10.06 5.98 -9.01
C ASP A 260 10.55 4.58 -9.41
N LEU A 261 11.86 4.29 -9.40
CA LEU A 261 12.36 2.98 -9.83
C LEU A 261 11.93 1.84 -8.89
N PRO A 262 12.09 1.93 -7.55
CA PRO A 262 11.50 0.94 -6.65
C PRO A 262 9.97 0.84 -6.78
N HIS A 263 9.28 1.96 -6.97
CA HIS A 263 7.82 1.96 -7.09
C HIS A 263 7.33 1.27 -8.38
N ILE A 264 8.00 1.49 -9.51
CA ILE A 264 7.72 0.77 -10.77
C ILE A 264 7.99 -0.72 -10.59
N LEU A 265 9.07 -1.10 -9.90
CA LEU A 265 9.40 -2.49 -9.63
C LEU A 265 8.29 -3.18 -8.81
N MET A 266 7.70 -2.48 -7.83
CA MET A 266 6.52 -2.96 -7.09
C MET A 266 5.30 -3.17 -8.01
N PHE A 267 5.02 -2.23 -8.93
CA PHE A 267 3.96 -2.42 -9.94
C PHE A 267 4.23 -3.65 -10.82
N ALA A 268 5.44 -3.78 -11.35
CA ALA A 268 5.82 -4.90 -12.20
C ALA A 268 5.65 -6.25 -11.49
N GLN A 269 6.06 -6.34 -10.21
CA GLN A 269 5.88 -7.55 -9.41
C GLN A 269 4.40 -7.83 -9.10
N ALA A 270 3.61 -6.82 -8.72
CA ALA A 270 2.18 -7.02 -8.45
C ALA A 270 1.46 -7.58 -9.70
N ALA A 271 1.70 -6.98 -10.86
CA ALA A 271 1.11 -7.44 -12.12
C ALA A 271 1.57 -8.85 -12.54
N ASP A 272 2.87 -9.16 -12.40
CA ASP A 272 3.39 -10.52 -12.68
C ASP A 272 2.75 -11.56 -11.74
N THR A 273 2.60 -11.22 -10.46
CA THR A 273 1.96 -12.10 -9.46
C THR A 273 0.49 -12.36 -9.83
N ILE A 274 -0.29 -11.32 -10.10
CA ILE A 274 -1.70 -11.45 -10.50
C ILE A 274 -1.81 -12.28 -11.78
N ARG A 275 -0.93 -12.06 -12.77
CA ARG A 275 -0.93 -12.84 -14.01
C ARG A 275 -0.67 -14.32 -13.78
N ARG A 276 0.28 -14.67 -12.91
CA ARG A 276 0.68 -16.05 -12.66
C ARG A 276 -0.31 -16.80 -11.77
N VAL A 277 -0.88 -16.11 -10.79
CA VAL A 277 -1.66 -16.74 -9.72
C VAL A 277 -3.16 -16.65 -9.95
N LEU A 278 -3.64 -15.54 -10.50
CA LEU A 278 -5.07 -15.22 -10.54
C LEU A 278 -5.65 -15.21 -11.96
N ASP A 279 -5.04 -14.47 -12.88
CA ASP A 279 -5.61 -14.19 -14.20
C ASP A 279 -4.51 -14.14 -15.28
N PRO A 280 -4.26 -15.23 -16.02
CA PRO A 280 -3.24 -15.25 -17.08
C PRO A 280 -3.42 -14.22 -18.20
N ALA A 281 -4.64 -13.70 -18.39
CA ALA A 281 -4.95 -12.67 -19.38
C ALA A 281 -4.79 -11.24 -18.81
N HIS A 282 -4.36 -11.11 -17.56
CA HIS A 282 -4.24 -9.84 -16.86
C HIS A 282 -3.29 -8.86 -17.56
N ARG A 283 -3.82 -7.65 -17.79
CA ARG A 283 -3.08 -6.47 -18.24
C ARG A 283 -2.72 -5.60 -17.04
N PRO A 284 -1.45 -5.19 -16.86
CA PRO A 284 -1.02 -4.41 -15.70
C PRO A 284 -1.79 -3.09 -15.55
N TYR A 285 -2.18 -2.75 -14.34
CA TYR A 285 -2.85 -1.51 -13.98
C TYR A 285 -2.01 -0.31 -14.38
N ALA A 286 -0.70 -0.36 -14.16
CA ALA A 286 0.21 0.72 -14.52
C ALA A 286 0.29 0.96 -16.04
N GLU A 287 -0.03 -0.03 -16.87
CA GLU A 287 -0.23 0.12 -18.32
C GLU A 287 -1.60 0.73 -18.62
N VAL A 288 -2.68 0.16 -18.05
CA VAL A 288 -4.06 0.60 -18.29
C VAL A 288 -4.31 2.05 -17.84
N SER A 289 -3.69 2.48 -16.73
CA SER A 289 -3.82 3.81 -16.15
C SER A 289 -2.77 4.82 -16.65
N GLY A 290 -1.90 4.43 -17.58
CA GLY A 290 -0.85 5.30 -18.13
C GLY A 290 0.21 5.73 -17.12
N VAL A 291 0.42 4.97 -16.03
CA VAL A 291 1.52 5.23 -15.08
C VAL A 291 2.87 5.07 -15.77
N TYR A 292 3.07 3.99 -16.53
CA TYR A 292 4.33 3.75 -17.24
C TYR A 292 4.63 4.86 -18.26
N GLU A 293 3.62 5.27 -19.03
CA GLU A 293 3.76 6.38 -19.99
C GLU A 293 4.17 7.69 -19.30
N ARG A 294 3.56 8.05 -18.17
CA ARG A 294 3.88 9.28 -17.41
C ARG A 294 5.31 9.29 -16.86
N ILE A 295 5.82 8.14 -16.42
CA ILE A 295 7.21 8.03 -15.93
C ILE A 295 8.20 7.96 -17.10
N GLY A 296 7.74 7.55 -18.28
CA GLY A 296 8.51 7.52 -19.51
C GLY A 296 9.36 6.23 -19.66
N PRO A 297 10.38 6.24 -20.53
CA PRO A 297 11.11 5.04 -20.96
C PRO A 297 11.76 4.23 -19.83
N ARG A 298 12.06 4.87 -18.69
CA ARG A 298 12.60 4.19 -17.50
C ARG A 298 11.67 3.09 -16.99
N SER A 299 10.35 3.30 -17.10
CA SER A 299 9.37 2.32 -16.62
C SER A 299 9.44 1.02 -17.40
N GLN A 300 9.50 1.10 -18.73
CA GLN A 300 9.59 -0.08 -19.60
C GLN A 300 10.88 -0.87 -19.33
N ALA A 301 12.00 -0.18 -19.14
CA ALA A 301 13.27 -0.84 -18.84
C ALA A 301 13.24 -1.61 -17.49
N VAL A 302 12.52 -1.09 -16.48
CA VAL A 302 12.28 -1.83 -15.22
C VAL A 302 11.42 -3.07 -15.47
N VAL A 303 10.31 -2.91 -16.19
CA VAL A 303 9.39 -4.01 -16.51
C VAL A 303 10.10 -5.11 -17.29
N ASP A 304 10.90 -4.77 -18.30
CA ASP A 304 11.63 -5.72 -19.13
C ASP A 304 12.73 -6.44 -18.34
N ALA A 305 13.54 -5.71 -17.57
CA ALA A 305 14.61 -6.30 -16.76
C ALA A 305 14.05 -7.22 -15.68
N TRP A 306 13.01 -6.77 -14.96
CA TRP A 306 12.37 -7.60 -13.95
C TRP A 306 11.67 -8.80 -14.55
N GLY A 307 10.92 -8.63 -15.64
CA GLY A 307 10.27 -9.72 -16.35
C GLY A 307 11.26 -10.79 -16.80
N ALA A 308 12.41 -10.39 -17.37
CA ALA A 308 13.47 -11.33 -17.74
C ALA A 308 14.03 -12.10 -16.55
N HIS A 309 14.17 -11.46 -15.38
CA HIS A 309 14.56 -12.15 -14.15
C HIS A 309 13.49 -13.16 -13.70
N ARG A 310 12.22 -12.76 -13.70
CA ARG A 310 11.08 -13.60 -13.32
C ARG A 310 10.88 -14.80 -14.25
N GLU A 311 11.39 -14.73 -15.47
CA GLU A 311 11.43 -15.83 -16.43
C GLU A 311 12.71 -16.69 -16.36
N GLY A 312 13.64 -16.36 -15.46
CA GLY A 312 14.91 -17.06 -15.31
C GLY A 312 15.92 -16.82 -16.45
N LYS A 313 15.67 -15.82 -17.30
CA LYS A 313 16.57 -15.46 -18.42
C LYS A 313 17.82 -14.73 -17.96
N ILE A 314 17.70 -13.97 -16.87
CA ILE A 314 18.81 -13.29 -16.19
C ILE A 314 18.71 -13.51 -14.68
N ASN A 315 19.83 -13.39 -13.98
CA ASN A 315 19.81 -13.45 -12.52
C ASN A 315 19.32 -12.12 -11.92
N ARG A 316 19.03 -12.14 -10.61
CA ARG A 316 18.52 -10.98 -9.86
C ARG A 316 19.46 -9.78 -9.94
N ASP A 317 20.76 -10.00 -9.75
CA ASP A 317 21.74 -8.91 -9.69
C ASP A 317 21.88 -8.22 -11.06
N GLU A 318 21.85 -8.99 -12.15
CA GLU A 318 21.85 -8.45 -13.52
C GLU A 318 20.59 -7.62 -13.81
N ALA A 319 19.43 -8.04 -13.33
CA ALA A 319 18.20 -7.25 -13.47
C ALA A 319 18.29 -5.92 -12.73
N LEU A 320 18.81 -5.92 -11.50
CA LEU A 320 19.02 -4.70 -10.72
C LEU A 320 20.04 -3.77 -11.38
N ASP A 321 21.13 -4.29 -11.91
CA ASP A 321 22.12 -3.47 -12.63
C ASP A 321 21.51 -2.79 -13.88
N ARG A 322 20.68 -3.52 -14.63
CA ARG A 322 19.95 -2.95 -15.78
C ARG A 322 18.96 -1.86 -15.38
N ILE A 323 18.29 -2.02 -14.23
CA ILE A 323 17.38 -1.01 -13.67
C ILE A 323 18.17 0.24 -13.24
N VAL A 324 19.29 0.06 -12.52
CA VAL A 324 20.14 1.17 -12.03
C VAL A 324 20.72 1.97 -13.19
N ALA A 325 21.09 1.31 -14.30
CA ALA A 325 21.55 2.00 -15.51
C ALA A 325 20.54 3.03 -16.07
N GLN A 326 19.24 2.88 -15.75
CA GLN A 326 18.20 3.83 -16.18
C GLN A 326 18.20 5.13 -15.36
N ALA A 327 18.86 5.17 -14.21
CA ALA A 327 18.93 6.36 -13.37
C ALA A 327 19.58 7.53 -14.11
N GLY A 328 20.67 7.27 -14.86
CA GLY A 328 21.41 8.28 -15.62
C GLY A 328 20.78 8.70 -16.96
N ALA A 329 19.82 7.92 -17.49
CA ALA A 329 19.33 8.05 -18.86
C ALA A 329 18.33 9.21 -19.10
N GLY A 330 18.09 10.09 -18.12
CA GLY A 330 17.08 11.15 -18.20
C GLY A 330 17.52 12.50 -17.67
N GLY A 331 18.83 12.81 -17.73
CA GLY A 331 19.39 14.12 -17.38
C GLY A 331 19.45 15.12 -18.56
N GLY A 332 18.53 15.01 -19.52
CA GLY A 332 18.41 15.91 -20.69
C GLY A 332 17.21 16.83 -20.57
#